data_AF-A0A7W1KNV9-F1
#
_entry.id   AF-A0A7W1KNV9-F1
#
_cell.length_a   1.000
_cell.length_b   1.000
_cell.length_c   1.000
_cell.angle_alpha   90.00
_cell.angle_beta   90.00
_cell.angle_gamma   90.00
#
_symmetry.space_group_name_H-M   'P 1'
#
loop_
_entity.id
_entity.type
_entity.pdbx_description
1 polymer ?
#
loop_
_entity_poly.entity_id
_entity_poly.type
_entity_poly.pdbx_seq_one_letter_code
_entity_poly.pdbx_strand_id
1 'polypeptide(L)'
;MKRDEAAILSRCTSTLDYNKVESINTVHDAQLPVTVNGPEGAVVASTTVPYQLGLTCTRVPPLAVSIGYTRIEFDVNRPLAHAKGGLVPLTVKYNGGDDVASVQVPGSLSYPLGAHSGSFEQTIASADIRAIMKRDEAAILSRCTSTLDYNKVESINTVHDAQLPVTVNRPDGAVVASTTVPYQLGLTCTRVPPLAVAIGYTRIEYSIAQP
;
A
#
# COMPACT_ATOMS: atom_id res chain seq x y z
N MET A 1 -27.13 23.92 -6.58
CA MET A 1 -26.24 22.73 -6.67
C MET A 1 -25.35 22.54 -5.45
N LYS A 2 -24.47 23.46 -5.04
CA LYS A 2 -23.58 23.24 -3.87
C LYS A 2 -24.27 22.92 -2.53
N ARG A 3 -25.52 23.35 -2.31
CA ARG A 3 -26.27 23.04 -1.07
C ARG A 3 -26.73 21.58 -0.98
N ASP A 4 -26.94 20.91 -2.11
CA ASP A 4 -27.45 19.54 -2.14
C ASP A 4 -26.33 18.51 -2.00
N GLU A 5 -25.11 18.84 -2.45
CA GLU A 5 -23.94 17.96 -2.37
C GLU A 5 -23.58 17.58 -0.93
N ALA A 6 -23.56 18.55 0.00
CA ALA A 6 -23.24 18.28 1.41
C ALA A 6 -24.29 17.40 2.09
N ALA A 7 -25.57 17.61 1.77
CA ALA A 7 -26.68 16.81 2.28
C ALA A 7 -26.67 15.37 1.72
N ILE A 8 -26.37 15.23 0.42
CA ILE A 8 -26.21 13.94 -0.25
C ILE A 8 -25.01 13.18 0.35
N LEU A 9 -23.88 13.85 0.55
CA LEU A 9 -22.68 13.25 1.13
C LEU A 9 -22.91 12.79 2.57
N SER A 10 -23.55 13.62 3.39
CA SER A 10 -23.91 13.27 4.77
C SER A 10 -24.84 12.05 4.83
N ARG A 11 -25.86 11.99 3.96
CA ARG A 11 -26.75 10.82 3.84
C ARG A 11 -25.99 9.59 3.37
N CYS A 12 -25.19 9.68 2.31
CA CYS A 12 -24.37 8.57 1.81
C CYS A 12 -23.49 7.99 2.92
N THR A 13 -22.80 8.86 3.67
CA THR A 13 -21.93 8.45 4.79
C THR A 13 -22.75 7.74 5.85
N SER A 14 -23.85 8.34 6.31
CA SER A 14 -24.72 7.74 7.33
C SER A 14 -25.31 6.41 6.89
N THR A 15 -25.67 6.24 5.61
CA THR A 15 -26.21 4.99 5.09
C THR A 15 -25.15 3.90 5.02
N LEU A 16 -23.93 4.22 4.57
CA LEU A 16 -22.80 3.29 4.60
C LEU A 16 -22.48 2.85 6.03
N ASP A 17 -22.46 3.80 6.99
CA ASP A 17 -22.16 3.55 8.41
C ASP A 17 -23.21 2.65 9.07
N TYR A 18 -24.49 2.95 8.84
CA TYR A 18 -25.61 2.17 9.39
C TYR A 18 -25.60 0.73 8.89
N ASN A 19 -25.37 0.55 7.59
CA ASN A 19 -25.39 -0.77 6.96
C ASN A 19 -24.06 -1.53 7.13
N LYS A 20 -22.99 -0.85 7.58
CA LYS A 20 -21.63 -1.41 7.70
C LYS A 20 -21.12 -2.01 6.40
N VAL A 21 -21.43 -1.36 5.27
CA VAL A 21 -21.01 -1.77 3.93
C VAL A 21 -20.12 -0.70 3.31
N GLU A 22 -19.23 -1.10 2.42
CA GLU A 22 -18.33 -0.18 1.70
C GLU A 22 -18.99 0.42 0.47
N SER A 23 -20.07 -0.18 -0.04
CA SER A 23 -20.80 0.34 -1.19
C SER A 23 -22.28 0.00 -1.07
N ILE A 24 -23.14 0.95 -1.42
CA ILE A 24 -24.58 0.75 -1.45
C ILE A 24 -25.22 1.65 -2.50
N ASN A 25 -26.21 1.11 -3.22
CA ASN A 25 -27.06 1.90 -4.09
C ASN A 25 -28.17 2.55 -3.25
N THR A 26 -28.29 3.86 -3.36
CA THR A 26 -29.28 4.68 -2.66
C THR A 26 -30.14 5.44 -3.66
N VAL A 27 -31.31 5.84 -3.20
CA VAL A 27 -32.21 6.72 -3.95
C VAL A 27 -32.43 7.97 -3.12
N HIS A 28 -32.24 9.14 -3.74
CA HIS A 28 -32.37 10.43 -3.09
C HIS A 28 -33.46 11.26 -3.78
N ASP A 29 -34.36 11.83 -2.99
CA ASP A 29 -35.29 12.83 -3.51
C ASP A 29 -34.51 14.12 -3.82
N ALA A 30 -34.71 14.65 -5.02
CA ALA A 30 -34.07 15.85 -5.51
C ALA A 30 -35.09 16.75 -6.22
N GLN A 31 -34.73 18.02 -6.41
CA GLN A 31 -35.59 19.01 -7.04
C GLN A 31 -34.88 19.64 -8.24
N LEU A 32 -35.53 19.59 -9.40
CA LEU A 32 -35.05 20.23 -10.61
C LEU A 32 -35.76 21.59 -10.78
N PRO A 33 -35.04 22.73 -10.75
CA PRO A 33 -35.64 24.02 -11.04
C PRO A 33 -35.98 24.10 -12.53
N VAL A 34 -37.23 24.45 -12.83
CA VAL A 34 -37.73 24.67 -14.19
C VAL A 34 -38.20 26.11 -14.29
N THR A 35 -37.63 26.85 -15.24
CA THR A 35 -38.03 28.22 -15.56
C THR A 35 -38.64 28.27 -16.95
N VAL A 36 -39.76 28.99 -17.07
CA VAL A 36 -40.40 29.28 -18.35
C VAL A 36 -40.07 30.72 -18.70
N ASN A 37 -39.31 30.91 -19.76
CA ASN A 37 -38.91 32.23 -20.26
C ASN A 37 -39.90 32.71 -21.32
N GLY A 38 -40.29 33.97 -21.23
CA GLY A 38 -41.12 34.67 -22.21
C GLY A 38 -40.29 35.33 -23.30
N PRO A 39 -40.95 36.07 -24.22
CA PRO A 39 -40.27 36.90 -25.19
C PRO A 39 -39.28 37.84 -24.50
N GLU A 40 -38.13 38.10 -25.13
CA GLU A 40 -37.04 38.94 -24.59
C GLU A 40 -36.30 38.36 -23.36
N GLY A 41 -36.55 37.10 -22.99
CA GLY A 41 -35.78 36.40 -21.95
C GLY A 41 -36.24 36.69 -20.51
N ALA A 42 -37.38 37.37 -20.33
CA ALA A 42 -37.98 37.55 -19.02
C ALA A 42 -38.50 36.21 -18.47
N VAL A 43 -38.22 35.90 -17.19
CA VAL A 43 -38.77 34.70 -16.53
C VAL A 43 -40.25 34.93 -16.22
N VAL A 44 -41.14 34.15 -16.83
CA VAL A 44 -42.61 34.28 -16.71
C VAL A 44 -43.17 33.35 -15.63
N ALA A 45 -42.52 32.21 -15.40
CA ALA A 45 -42.84 31.31 -14.31
C ALA A 45 -41.60 30.53 -13.87
N SER A 46 -41.52 30.19 -12.58
CA SER A 46 -40.52 29.29 -12.02
C SER A 46 -41.21 28.26 -11.14
N THR A 47 -40.84 27.00 -11.30
CA THR A 47 -41.29 25.89 -10.46
C THR A 47 -40.14 24.93 -10.17
N THR A 48 -40.34 24.00 -9.26
CA THR A 48 -39.41 22.92 -8.96
C THR A 48 -40.11 21.58 -9.14
N VAL A 49 -39.55 20.71 -9.95
CA VAL A 49 -40.09 19.37 -10.19
C VAL A 49 -39.34 18.36 -9.30
N PRO A 50 -40.03 17.59 -8.45
CA PRO A 50 -39.40 16.53 -7.67
C PRO A 50 -39.01 15.37 -8.58
N TYR A 51 -37.85 14.77 -8.34
CA TYR A 51 -37.38 13.56 -9.01
C TYR A 51 -36.56 12.68 -8.07
N GLN A 52 -36.37 11.42 -8.46
CA GLN A 52 -35.50 10.49 -7.73
C GLN A 52 -34.16 10.35 -8.43
N LEU A 53 -33.08 10.55 -7.68
CA LEU A 53 -31.71 10.37 -8.12
C LEU A 53 -31.17 9.06 -7.52
N GLY A 54 -30.92 8.08 -8.38
CA GLY A 54 -30.17 6.88 -8.01
C GLY A 54 -28.69 7.21 -7.90
N LEU A 55 -28.08 6.93 -6.74
CA LEU A 55 -26.66 7.13 -6.49
C LEU A 55 -26.04 5.82 -5.98
N THR A 56 -24.78 5.58 -6.33
CA THR A 56 -23.97 4.57 -5.66
C THR A 56 -23.08 5.29 -4.66
N CYS A 57 -23.37 5.14 -3.38
CA CYS A 57 -22.49 5.62 -2.31
C CYS A 57 -21.37 4.58 -2.15
N THR A 58 -20.11 4.98 -2.30
CA THR A 58 -18.96 4.10 -2.06
C THR A 58 -18.01 4.76 -1.07
N ARG A 59 -17.65 4.04 -0.02
CA ARG A 59 -16.63 4.44 0.94
C ARG A 59 -15.27 4.25 0.28
N VAL A 60 -14.70 5.35 -0.21
CA VAL A 60 -13.31 5.35 -0.65
C VAL A 60 -12.44 5.58 0.59
N PRO A 61 -11.57 4.62 0.99
CA PRO A 61 -10.67 4.86 2.09
C PRO A 61 -9.83 6.11 1.81
N PRO A 62 -9.57 6.95 2.83
CA PRO A 62 -8.85 8.20 2.64
C PRO A 62 -7.43 7.98 2.13
N LEU A 63 -6.88 6.78 2.35
CA LEU A 63 -5.55 6.37 1.92
C LEU A 63 -5.59 4.98 1.25
N ALA A 64 -5.13 4.91 0.01
CA ALA A 64 -4.83 3.68 -0.70
C ALA A 64 -3.34 3.67 -1.07
N VAL A 65 -2.68 2.53 -0.86
CA VAL A 65 -1.24 2.40 -1.08
C VAL A 65 -0.95 1.10 -1.82
N SER A 66 -0.10 1.17 -2.83
CA SER A 66 0.39 0.03 -3.60
C SER A 66 1.91 -0.03 -3.53
N ILE A 67 2.45 -1.24 -3.39
CA ILE A 67 3.88 -1.47 -3.15
C ILE A 67 4.37 -2.45 -4.21
N GLY A 68 5.45 -2.08 -4.90
CA GLY A 68 6.08 -2.91 -5.91
C GLY A 68 6.63 -4.22 -5.33
N TYR A 69 6.61 -5.25 -6.15
CA TYR A 69 7.23 -6.53 -5.81
C TYR A 69 8.76 -6.42 -5.84
N THR A 70 9.41 -7.06 -4.86
CA THR A 70 10.85 -7.35 -4.93
C THR A 70 11.14 -8.72 -4.35
N ARG A 71 12.28 -9.27 -4.75
CA ARG A 71 12.88 -10.46 -4.16
C ARG A 71 14.19 -10.08 -3.48
N ILE A 72 14.40 -10.59 -2.27
CA ILE A 72 15.59 -10.29 -1.46
C ILE A 72 16.28 -11.60 -1.07
N GLU A 73 17.61 -11.61 -1.12
CA GLU A 73 18.41 -12.73 -0.61
C GLU A 73 18.44 -12.70 0.93
N PHE A 74 18.17 -13.85 1.56
CA PHE A 74 18.14 -14.00 3.01
C PHE A 74 19.03 -15.16 3.44
N ASP A 75 20.15 -14.85 4.08
CA ASP A 75 21.09 -15.84 4.64
C ASP A 75 20.65 -16.22 6.06
N VAL A 76 20.33 -17.49 6.28
CA VAL A 76 19.88 -17.99 7.60
C VAL A 76 21.00 -18.02 8.65
N ASN A 77 22.26 -18.07 8.24
CA ASN A 77 23.43 -18.08 9.14
C ASN A 77 23.90 -16.67 9.48
N ARG A 78 23.59 -15.69 8.62
CA ARG A 78 23.85 -14.26 8.86
C ARG A 78 22.63 -13.42 8.45
N PRO A 79 21.54 -13.48 9.23
CA PRO A 79 20.32 -12.72 8.95
C PRO A 79 20.64 -11.24 8.72
N LEU A 80 20.05 -10.66 7.68
CA LEU A 80 20.17 -9.25 7.29
C LEU A 80 21.57 -8.74 6.89
N ALA A 81 22.67 -9.44 7.20
CA ALA A 81 24.03 -9.03 6.84
C ALA A 81 24.28 -9.00 5.32
N HIS A 82 23.52 -9.82 4.58
CA HIS A 82 23.60 -9.96 3.13
C HIS A 82 22.26 -9.68 2.42
N ALA A 83 21.28 -9.13 3.14
CA ALA A 83 20.01 -8.70 2.54
C ALA A 83 20.25 -7.56 1.56
N LYS A 84 20.48 -7.91 0.29
CA LYS A 84 20.64 -6.98 -0.83
C LYS A 84 19.32 -6.87 -1.58
N GLY A 85 18.91 -5.65 -1.88
CA GLY A 85 17.61 -5.36 -2.48
C GLY A 85 16.63 -4.76 -1.47
N GLY A 86 15.48 -4.30 -1.96
CA GLY A 86 14.45 -3.68 -1.13
C GLY A 86 14.06 -2.26 -1.51
N LEU A 87 14.52 -1.73 -2.63
CA LEU A 87 13.97 -0.49 -3.20
C LEU A 87 12.87 -0.85 -4.18
N VAL A 88 11.64 -0.44 -3.89
CA VAL A 88 10.47 -0.70 -4.73
C VAL A 88 9.68 0.57 -4.96
N PRO A 89 8.94 0.67 -6.08
CA PRO A 89 7.98 1.74 -6.24
C PRO A 89 6.88 1.64 -5.18
N LEU A 90 6.60 2.75 -4.49
CA LEU A 90 5.49 2.91 -3.55
C LEU A 90 4.55 3.96 -4.11
N THR A 91 3.34 3.57 -4.50
CA THR A 91 2.31 4.50 -4.97
C THR A 91 1.36 4.80 -3.83
N VAL A 92 1.19 6.08 -3.53
CA VAL A 92 0.30 6.61 -2.49
C VAL A 92 -0.80 7.39 -3.17
N LYS A 93 -2.05 7.01 -2.89
CA LYS A 93 -3.24 7.73 -3.30
C LYS A 93 -4.00 8.18 -2.06
N TYR A 94 -4.09 9.49 -1.89
CA TYR A 94 -4.80 10.12 -0.79
C TYR A 94 -6.02 10.88 -1.33
N ASN A 95 -7.19 10.61 -0.75
CA ASN A 95 -8.47 11.23 -1.16
C ASN A 95 -9.05 12.12 -0.05
N GLY A 96 -8.24 12.53 0.93
CA GLY A 96 -8.67 13.44 1.99
C GLY A 96 -8.52 14.91 1.63
N GLY A 97 -8.99 15.77 2.54
CA GLY A 97 -8.95 17.23 2.40
C GLY A 97 -7.83 17.92 3.19
N ASP A 98 -7.07 17.18 3.99
CA ASP A 98 -5.97 17.73 4.79
C ASP A 98 -4.72 17.98 3.96
N ASP A 99 -3.83 18.82 4.49
CA ASP A 99 -2.48 18.98 3.97
C ASP A 99 -1.60 17.78 4.35
N VAL A 100 -0.88 17.25 3.38
CA VAL A 100 0.02 16.10 3.53
C VAL A 100 1.43 16.49 3.11
N ALA A 101 2.42 16.10 3.91
CA ALA A 101 3.83 16.38 3.66
C ALA A 101 4.68 15.13 3.46
N SER A 102 4.30 14.01 4.08
CA SER A 102 5.09 12.79 4.03
C SER A 102 4.25 11.52 4.14
N VAL A 103 4.85 10.42 3.71
CA VAL A 103 4.35 9.06 3.95
C VAL A 103 5.36 8.32 4.82
N GLN A 104 4.86 7.50 5.74
CA GLN A 104 5.67 6.71 6.63
C GLN A 104 5.31 5.23 6.51
N VAL A 105 6.33 4.44 6.19
CA VAL A 105 6.28 2.97 6.28
C VAL A 105 7.07 2.58 7.54
N PRO A 106 6.49 1.80 8.48
CA PRO A 106 7.09 1.41 9.75
C PRO A 106 8.47 0.80 9.55
N GLY A 107 9.44 1.25 10.33
CA GLY A 107 10.84 0.81 10.27
C GLY A 107 11.65 1.34 9.06
N SER A 108 11.04 2.15 8.18
CA SER A 108 11.72 2.87 7.10
C SER A 108 11.84 4.36 7.42
N LEU A 109 12.64 5.07 6.61
CA LEU A 109 12.71 6.53 6.63
C LEU A 109 11.36 7.12 6.17
N SER A 110 10.93 8.22 6.79
CA SER A 110 9.77 8.98 6.29
C SER A 110 10.09 9.53 4.90
N TYR A 111 9.22 9.26 3.92
CA TYR A 111 9.40 9.73 2.56
C TYR A 111 8.70 11.08 2.38
N PRO A 112 9.42 12.15 2.04
CA PRO A 112 8.79 13.42 1.74
C PRO A 112 7.98 13.28 0.45
N LEU A 113 6.71 13.68 0.50
CA LEU A 113 5.84 13.76 -0.67
C LEU A 113 5.85 15.16 -1.30
N GLY A 114 6.32 16.16 -0.56
CA GLY A 114 6.10 17.58 -0.89
C GLY A 114 4.81 18.08 -0.24
N ALA A 115 4.55 19.38 -0.33
CA ALA A 115 3.32 19.96 0.21
C ALA A 115 2.16 19.69 -0.76
N HIS A 116 1.28 18.75 -0.39
CA HIS A 116 0.03 18.50 -1.10
C HIS A 116 -1.13 19.00 -0.26
N SER A 117 -2.02 19.78 -0.88
CA SER A 117 -3.29 20.19 -0.29
C SER A 117 -4.42 19.40 -0.93
N GLY A 118 -5.16 18.61 -0.15
CA GLY A 118 -6.26 17.80 -0.64
C GLY A 118 -5.80 16.52 -1.35
N SER A 119 -6.61 16.05 -2.30
CA SER A 119 -6.40 14.74 -2.92
C SER A 119 -5.22 14.70 -3.89
N PHE A 120 -4.40 13.66 -3.81
CA PHE A 120 -3.24 13.46 -4.69
C PHE A 120 -2.95 11.98 -4.95
N GLU A 121 -2.16 11.74 -5.99
CA GLU A 121 -1.56 10.43 -6.28
C GLU A 121 -0.09 10.64 -6.63
N GLN A 122 0.81 9.94 -5.94
CA GLN A 122 2.25 10.06 -6.15
C GLN A 122 2.94 8.71 -6.01
N THR A 123 3.95 8.49 -6.85
CA THR A 123 4.83 7.32 -6.76
C THR A 123 6.21 7.72 -6.28
N ILE A 124 6.67 7.09 -5.21
CA ILE A 124 8.05 7.13 -4.74
C ILE A 124 8.77 5.96 -5.38
N ALA A 125 9.71 6.22 -6.30
CA ALA A 125 10.33 5.17 -7.12
C ALA A 125 11.23 4.19 -6.33
N SER A 126 11.70 4.59 -5.15
CA SER A 126 12.70 3.82 -4.39
C SER A 126 12.40 3.83 -2.91
N ALA A 127 11.22 3.31 -2.54
CA ALA A 127 10.88 3.07 -1.15
C ALA A 127 11.64 1.84 -0.64
N ASP A 128 12.36 2.02 0.47
CA ASP A 128 13.06 0.98 1.19
C ASP A 128 12.10 0.15 2.06
N ILE A 129 11.94 -1.10 1.68
CA ILE A 129 11.10 -2.08 2.39
C ILE A 129 11.91 -3.05 3.26
N ARG A 130 13.21 -2.82 3.48
CA ARG A 130 14.01 -3.62 4.44
C ARG A 130 13.45 -3.54 5.87
N ALA A 131 12.66 -2.51 6.14
CA ALA A 131 11.88 -2.38 7.35
C ALA A 131 10.97 -3.59 7.64
N ILE A 132 10.42 -4.21 6.59
CA ILE A 132 9.63 -5.44 6.67
C ILE A 132 10.51 -6.57 7.20
N MET A 133 11.70 -6.72 6.60
CA MET A 133 12.64 -7.77 6.99
C MET A 133 13.05 -7.64 8.45
N LYS A 134 13.24 -6.41 8.93
CA LYS A 134 13.59 -6.15 10.32
C LYS A 134 12.42 -6.41 11.28
N ARG A 135 11.21 -6.01 10.89
CA ARG A 135 10.01 -6.18 11.74
C ARG A 135 9.64 -7.65 11.88
N ASP A 136 9.70 -8.39 10.78
CA ASP A 136 9.23 -9.78 10.69
C ASP A 136 10.41 -10.78 10.67
N GLU A 137 11.60 -10.35 11.10
CA GLU A 137 12.87 -11.09 10.96
C GLU A 137 12.80 -12.50 11.51
N ALA A 138 12.29 -12.67 12.72
CA ALA A 138 12.17 -13.98 13.36
C ALA A 138 11.23 -14.91 12.59
N ALA A 139 10.14 -14.38 12.04
CA ALA A 139 9.19 -15.15 11.23
C ALA A 139 9.79 -15.54 9.88
N ILE A 140 10.53 -14.61 9.25
CA ILE A 140 11.25 -14.85 8.00
C ILE A 140 12.34 -15.90 8.20
N LEU A 141 13.14 -15.79 9.27
CA LEU A 141 14.18 -16.76 9.62
C LEU A 141 13.59 -18.16 9.83
N SER A 142 12.55 -18.27 10.67
CA SER A 142 11.86 -19.53 10.92
C SER A 142 11.34 -20.16 9.63
N ARG A 143 10.70 -19.36 8.77
CA ARG A 143 10.20 -19.82 7.48
C ARG A 143 11.32 -20.28 6.56
N CYS A 144 12.38 -19.49 6.40
CA CYS A 144 13.52 -19.83 5.55
C CYS A 144 14.20 -21.12 6.01
N THR A 145 14.52 -21.24 7.30
CA THR A 145 15.14 -22.43 7.88
C THR A 145 14.26 -23.66 7.69
N SER A 146 12.99 -23.58 8.06
CA SER A 146 12.04 -24.70 7.90
C SER A 146 11.89 -25.14 6.44
N THR A 147 11.84 -24.17 5.51
CA THR A 147 11.70 -24.47 4.08
C THR A 147 12.95 -25.15 3.52
N LEU A 148 14.15 -24.67 3.89
CA LEU A 148 15.43 -25.26 3.48
C LEU A 148 15.59 -26.69 4.06
N ASP A 149 15.28 -26.87 5.34
CA ASP A 149 15.35 -28.15 6.04
C ASP A 149 14.40 -29.19 5.43
N TYR A 150 13.15 -28.81 5.20
CA TYR A 150 12.13 -29.68 4.62
C TYR A 150 12.52 -30.15 3.21
N ASN A 151 12.98 -29.23 2.36
CA ASN A 151 13.35 -29.53 0.99
C ASN A 151 14.75 -30.16 0.86
N LYS A 152 15.56 -30.14 1.93
CA LYS A 152 16.95 -30.61 1.96
C LYS A 152 17.82 -29.94 0.89
N VAL A 153 17.64 -28.63 0.72
CA VAL A 153 18.38 -27.80 -0.25
C VAL A 153 19.12 -26.68 0.46
N GLU A 154 20.17 -26.17 -0.19
CA GLU A 154 20.99 -25.06 0.33
C GLU A 154 20.48 -23.67 -0.10
N SER A 155 19.59 -23.62 -1.09
CA SER A 155 18.96 -22.40 -1.60
C SER A 155 17.56 -22.69 -2.12
N ILE A 156 16.60 -21.81 -1.81
CA ILE A 156 15.24 -21.89 -2.34
C ILE A 156 14.57 -20.53 -2.44
N ASN A 157 13.78 -20.34 -3.50
CA ASN A 157 12.89 -19.20 -3.63
C ASN A 157 11.57 -19.47 -2.88
N THR A 158 11.17 -18.52 -2.06
CA THR A 158 9.90 -18.54 -1.33
C THR A 158 9.31 -17.13 -1.31
N VAL A 159 8.14 -17.00 -0.70
CA VAL A 159 7.50 -15.70 -0.44
C VAL A 159 7.33 -15.51 1.06
N HIS A 160 7.04 -14.32 1.53
CA HIS A 160 6.62 -14.05 2.90
C HIS A 160 5.49 -13.02 2.86
N ASP A 161 4.32 -13.45 3.31
CA ASP A 161 3.15 -12.58 3.39
C ASP A 161 3.28 -11.70 4.64
N ALA A 162 3.24 -10.39 4.43
CA ALA A 162 3.36 -9.38 5.47
C ALA A 162 2.20 -8.39 5.37
N GLN A 163 1.85 -7.77 6.49
CA GLN A 163 0.90 -6.66 6.52
C GLN A 163 1.63 -5.37 6.90
N LEU A 164 1.57 -4.36 6.06
CA LEU A 164 2.34 -3.13 6.22
C LEU A 164 1.43 -1.98 6.61
N PRO A 165 1.47 -1.53 7.87
CA PRO A 165 0.86 -0.25 8.21
C PRO A 165 1.54 0.83 7.38
N VAL A 166 0.77 1.76 6.82
CA VAL A 166 1.31 2.94 6.15
C VAL A 166 0.51 4.12 6.63
N THR A 167 1.19 5.22 6.96
CA THR A 167 0.55 6.47 7.35
C THR A 167 0.95 7.59 6.41
N VAL A 168 0.05 8.55 6.21
CA VAL A 168 0.41 9.86 5.67
C VAL A 168 0.29 10.89 6.76
N ASN A 169 1.24 11.83 6.78
CA ASN A 169 1.44 12.75 7.88
C ASN A 169 1.41 14.20 7.36
N ARG A 170 0.89 15.10 8.19
CA ARG A 170 0.95 16.56 8.01
C ARG A 170 2.38 17.10 8.14
N PRO A 171 2.63 18.36 7.73
CA PRO A 171 3.92 19.02 7.96
C PRO A 171 4.36 19.07 9.44
N ASP A 172 3.41 19.10 10.38
CA ASP A 172 3.67 19.08 11.83
C ASP A 172 3.95 17.67 12.39
N GLY A 173 3.89 16.63 11.54
CA GLY A 173 4.09 15.23 11.90
C GLY A 173 2.83 14.48 12.34
N ALA A 174 1.67 15.14 12.43
CA ALA A 174 0.42 14.48 12.81
C ALA A 174 -0.07 13.52 11.72
N VAL A 175 -0.51 12.32 12.11
CA VAL A 175 -1.09 11.34 11.19
C VAL A 175 -2.48 11.82 10.75
N VAL A 176 -2.72 11.90 9.44
CA VAL A 176 -4.04 12.26 8.88
C VAL A 176 -4.83 11.06 8.39
N ALA A 177 -4.14 10.03 7.92
CA ALA A 177 -4.75 8.79 7.51
C ALA A 177 -3.75 7.64 7.65
N SER A 178 -4.28 6.45 7.86
CA SER A 178 -3.52 5.22 7.91
C SER A 178 -4.25 4.12 7.14
N THR A 179 -3.47 3.17 6.65
CA THR A 179 -3.97 1.96 6.01
C THR A 179 -3.03 0.80 6.32
N THR A 180 -3.48 -0.43 6.10
CA THR A 180 -2.63 -1.62 6.17
C THR A 180 -2.65 -2.32 4.83
N VAL A 181 -1.47 -2.44 4.22
CA VAL A 181 -1.29 -3.00 2.89
C VAL A 181 -0.83 -4.45 3.01
N PRO A 182 -1.57 -5.43 2.45
CA PRO A 182 -1.04 -6.78 2.29
C PRO A 182 0.12 -6.75 1.28
N TYR A 183 1.25 -7.36 1.64
CA TYR A 183 2.46 -7.37 0.84
C TYR A 183 3.08 -8.75 0.78
N GLN A 184 3.50 -9.18 -0.41
CA GLN A 184 4.24 -10.42 -0.61
C GLN A 184 5.70 -10.10 -0.85
N LEU A 185 6.53 -10.35 0.16
CA LEU A 185 7.98 -10.22 0.04
C LEU A 185 8.54 -11.48 -0.63
N GLY A 186 9.13 -11.35 -1.81
CA GLY A 186 9.91 -12.43 -2.40
C GLY A 186 11.19 -12.67 -1.61
N LEU A 187 11.52 -13.93 -1.34
CA LEU A 187 12.73 -14.31 -0.63
C LEU A 187 13.51 -15.37 -1.41
N THR A 188 14.82 -15.23 -1.46
CA THR A 188 15.75 -16.30 -1.82
C THR A 188 16.48 -16.69 -0.54
N CYS A 189 16.00 -17.74 0.12
CA CYS A 189 16.59 -18.24 1.36
C CYS A 189 17.84 -19.05 1.03
N THR A 190 18.96 -18.78 1.67
CA THR A 190 20.24 -19.49 1.45
C THR A 190 20.91 -19.86 2.76
N ARG A 191 21.57 -21.02 2.82
CA ARG A 191 22.50 -21.37 3.91
C ARG A 191 23.95 -20.96 3.62
N VAL A 192 24.29 -20.82 2.34
CA VAL A 192 25.65 -20.55 1.88
C VAL A 192 25.69 -19.16 1.25
N PRO A 193 26.63 -18.27 1.63
CA PRO A 193 26.72 -16.95 1.02
C PRO A 193 27.06 -17.07 -0.47
N PRO A 194 26.62 -16.12 -1.33
CA PRO A 194 26.82 -16.14 -2.78
C PRO A 194 28.29 -16.06 -3.27
N LEU A 195 29.27 -16.22 -2.37
CA LEU A 195 30.71 -16.23 -2.68
C LEU A 195 31.34 -17.65 -2.62
N ALA A 196 30.64 -18.67 -2.13
CA ALA A 196 31.23 -20.01 -2.00
C ALA A 196 31.23 -20.86 -3.29
N VAL A 197 30.60 -20.38 -4.38
CA VAL A 197 30.55 -21.11 -5.67
C VAL A 197 31.83 -20.90 -6.51
N ALA A 198 32.79 -20.06 -6.06
CA ALA A 198 33.99 -19.72 -6.83
C ALA A 198 35.29 -20.39 -6.36
N ILE A 199 35.26 -21.37 -5.45
CA ILE A 199 36.45 -22.17 -5.14
C ILE A 199 36.10 -23.64 -5.32
N GLY A 200 36.38 -24.15 -6.52
CA GLY A 200 36.37 -25.57 -6.81
C GLY A 200 37.17 -26.30 -5.74
N TYR A 201 36.56 -27.34 -5.17
CA TYR A 201 37.28 -28.33 -4.37
C TYR A 201 38.31 -28.99 -5.28
N THR A 202 39.52 -28.42 -5.32
CA THR A 202 40.68 -29.11 -5.86
C THR A 202 41.09 -30.08 -4.77
N ARG A 203 40.66 -31.34 -4.90
CA ARG A 203 41.12 -32.43 -4.04
C ARG A 203 42.60 -32.65 -4.36
N ILE A 204 43.50 -32.12 -3.53
CA ILE A 204 44.92 -32.48 -3.63
C ILE A 204 45.09 -33.79 -2.85
N GLU A 205 45.09 -34.90 -3.58
CA GLU A 205 45.49 -36.20 -3.06
C GLU A 205 47.03 -36.22 -2.94
N TYR A 206 47.55 -36.26 -1.72
CA TYR A 206 48.96 -36.54 -1.50
C TYR A 206 49.13 -38.04 -1.26
N SER A 207 49.71 -38.73 -2.23
CA SER A 207 50.20 -40.09 -2.07
C SER A 207 51.58 -40.03 -1.42
N ILE A 208 51.71 -40.48 -0.18
CA ILE A 208 53.02 -40.68 0.45
C ILE A 208 53.55 -42.03 -0.03
N ALA A 209 54.55 -42.01 -0.92
CA ALA A 209 55.31 -43.20 -1.27
C ALA A 209 56.31 -43.49 -0.13
N GLN A 210 56.14 -44.62 0.56
CA GLN A 210 57.15 -45.14 1.48
C GLN A 210 58.28 -45.80 0.69
N PRO A 211 59.53 -45.48 1.03
CA PRO A 211 60.55 -46.50 1.26
C PRO A 211 60.91 -46.61 2.75
#